data_AF-A0A6P0NC62-F1
#
_entry.id   AF-A0A6P0NC62-F1
#
_cell.length_a   1.000
_cell.length_b   1.000
_cell.length_c   1.000
_cell.angle_alpha   90.00
_cell.angle_beta   90.00
_cell.angle_gamma   90.00
#
_symmetry.space_group_name_H-M   'P 1'
#
loop_
_entity.id
_entity.type
_entity.pdbx_description
1 polymer ?
#
loop_
_entity_poly.entity_id
_entity_poly.type
_entity_poly.pdbx_seq_one_letter_code
_entity_poly.pdbx_strand_id
1 'polypeptide(L)'
;MRQVQPVLRRNLIENNTHGGLLVNARARPDNGNSQHPAGNILRNNGKADIQNSSSVSLVSLGNQLNPSRIEGAVELRSSQVPVRQTCY
;
A
#
# COMPACT_ATOMS: atom_id res chain seq x y z
N MET A 1 -18.28 16.64 -5.53
CA MET A 1 -17.85 15.88 -4.33
C MET A 1 -16.33 15.72 -4.40
N ARG A 2 -15.58 15.97 -3.31
CA ARG A 2 -14.11 16.06 -3.34
C ARG A 2 -13.49 14.69 -3.07
N GLN A 3 -12.77 14.16 -4.05
CA GLN A 3 -11.99 12.93 -3.93
C GLN A 3 -10.63 13.28 -3.33
N VAL A 4 -10.19 12.55 -2.30
CA VAL A 4 -8.91 12.82 -1.63
C VAL A 4 -7.94 11.70 -1.99
N GLN A 5 -6.81 12.09 -2.57
CA GLN A 5 -5.72 11.20 -2.98
C GLN A 5 -4.45 11.62 -2.24
N PRO A 6 -4.34 11.27 -0.95
CA PRO A 6 -3.11 11.54 -0.23
C PRO A 6 -1.98 10.66 -0.79
N VAL A 7 -0.77 11.21 -0.82
CA VAL A 7 0.42 10.50 -1.30
C VAL A 7 1.22 10.04 -0.09
N LEU A 8 1.31 8.72 0.12
CA LEU A 8 2.15 8.12 1.16
C LEU A 8 3.42 7.55 0.53
N ARG A 9 4.57 8.14 0.85
CA ARG A 9 5.87 7.72 0.32
C ARG A 9 6.91 7.60 1.41
N ARG A 10 7.62 6.47 1.41
CA ARG A 10 8.79 6.20 2.25
C ARG A 10 8.53 6.43 3.75
N ASN A 11 7.35 6.06 4.23
CA ASN A 11 7.02 6.12 5.64
C ASN A 11 7.40 4.82 6.34
N LEU A 12 7.88 4.93 7.58
CA LEU A 12 7.95 3.84 8.53
C LEU A 12 6.80 3.97 9.51
N ILE A 13 5.86 3.03 9.46
CA ILE A 13 4.68 3.00 10.32
C ILE A 13 4.78 1.71 11.14
N GLU A 14 5.24 1.84 12.38
CA GLU A 14 5.53 0.70 13.23
C GLU A 14 5.06 0.89 14.67
N ASN A 15 4.83 -0.23 15.34
CA ASN A 15 4.52 -0.29 16.77
C ASN A 15 3.26 0.48 17.19
N ASN A 16 2.30 0.65 16.27
CA ASN A 16 0.99 1.21 16.60
C ASN A 16 0.11 0.19 17.32
N THR A 17 -0.64 0.62 18.33
CA THR A 17 -1.47 -0.26 19.17
C THR A 17 -2.69 -0.83 18.44
N HIS A 18 -3.27 -0.11 17.47
CA HIS A 18 -4.47 -0.56 16.76
C HIS A 18 -4.17 -1.18 15.39
N GLY A 19 -3.38 -0.52 14.55
CA GLY A 19 -3.11 -0.92 13.17
C GLY A 19 -2.23 0.12 12.46
N GLY A 20 -1.80 -0.19 11.24
CA GLY A 20 -0.92 0.68 10.45
C GLY A 20 -1.67 1.78 9.70
N LEU A 21 -2.42 1.40 8.66
CA LEU A 21 -3.17 2.34 7.81
C LEU A 21 -4.64 1.91 7.68
N LEU A 22 -5.55 2.78 8.11
CA LEU A 22 -7.00 2.65 7.85
C LEU A 22 -7.38 3.52 6.65
N VAL A 23 -7.99 2.90 5.63
CA VAL A 23 -8.56 3.59 4.47
C VAL A 23 -10.07 3.40 4.50
N ASN A 24 -10.83 4.49 4.53
CA ASN A 24 -12.29 4.44 4.67
C ASN A 24 -13.01 5.37 3.69
N ALA A 25 -14.34 5.31 3.72
CA ALA A 25 -15.23 6.13 2.90
C ALA A 25 -14.89 6.08 1.41
N ARG A 26 -14.42 7.19 0.83
CA ARG A 26 -14.04 7.31 -0.59
C ARG A 26 -12.57 7.69 -0.78
N ALA A 27 -11.74 7.50 0.25
CA ALA A 27 -10.31 7.78 0.17
C ALA A 27 -9.63 6.87 -0.86
N ARG A 28 -8.72 7.43 -1.66
CA ARG A 28 -7.90 6.68 -2.60
C ARG A 28 -6.43 7.05 -2.41
N PRO A 29 -5.80 6.60 -1.32
CA PRO A 29 -4.39 6.86 -1.10
C PRO A 29 -3.57 6.30 -2.25
N ASP A 30 -2.58 7.07 -2.68
CA ASP A 30 -1.59 6.58 -3.60
C ASP A 30 -0.60 5.70 -2.82
N ASN A 31 -0.75 4.37 -2.97
CA ASN A 31 0.14 3.35 -2.39
C ASN A 31 1.18 2.85 -3.40
N GLY A 32 1.49 3.64 -4.42
CA GLY A 32 2.54 3.35 -5.40
C GLY A 32 2.00 2.84 -6.73
N ASN A 33 2.81 3.01 -7.77
CA ASN A 33 2.57 2.48 -9.10
C ASN A 33 3.87 1.91 -9.70
N SER A 34 3.80 1.35 -10.91
CA SER A 34 4.93 0.69 -11.56
C SER A 34 6.12 1.62 -11.83
N GLN A 35 5.85 2.91 -12.10
CA GLN A 35 6.89 3.93 -12.32
C GLN A 35 7.38 4.53 -11.01
N HIS A 36 6.49 4.65 -10.02
CA HIS A 36 6.76 5.29 -8.74
C HIS A 36 6.33 4.37 -7.58
N PRO A 37 7.16 3.38 -7.23
CA PRO A 37 6.93 2.53 -6.06
C PRO A 37 6.85 3.37 -4.79
N ALA A 38 5.99 2.98 -3.84
CA ALA A 38 5.71 3.84 -2.70
C ALA A 38 6.75 3.77 -1.58
N GLY A 39 7.36 2.60 -1.36
CA GLY A 39 8.45 2.44 -0.41
C GLY A 39 8.05 2.54 1.07
N ASN A 40 6.77 2.40 1.43
CA ASN A 40 6.38 2.40 2.84
C ASN A 40 6.68 1.05 3.50
N ILE A 41 7.02 1.08 4.78
CA ILE A 41 7.24 -0.10 5.62
C ILE A 41 6.19 -0.07 6.74
N LEU A 42 5.36 -1.11 6.80
CA LEU A 42 4.38 -1.31 7.86
C LEU A 42 4.73 -2.61 8.56
N ARG A 43 5.04 -2.53 9.86
CA ARG A 43 5.44 -3.70 10.65
C ARG A 43 5.05 -3.52 12.12
N ASN A 44 4.87 -4.63 12.82
CA ASN A 44 4.60 -4.65 14.26
C ASN A 44 3.42 -3.75 14.70
N ASN A 45 2.46 -3.50 13.81
CA ASN A 45 1.24 -2.76 14.16
C ASN A 45 0.16 -3.73 14.66
N GLY A 46 -0.76 -3.27 15.51
CA GLY A 46 -1.72 -4.10 16.26
C GLY A 46 -2.49 -5.16 15.48
N LYS A 47 -3.53 -4.77 14.73
CA LYS A 47 -4.45 -5.69 14.04
C LYS A 47 -4.04 -5.98 12.60
N ALA A 48 -3.73 -4.93 11.84
CA ALA A 48 -3.44 -5.01 10.41
C ALA A 48 -2.35 -4.00 10.02
N ASP A 49 -1.65 -4.29 8.94
CA ASP A 49 -0.79 -3.32 8.26
C ASP A 49 -1.65 -2.35 7.46
N ILE A 50 -2.55 -2.86 6.61
CA ILE A 50 -3.54 -2.06 5.89
C ILE A 50 -4.93 -2.62 6.13
N GLN A 51 -5.86 -1.75 6.52
CA GLN A 51 -7.28 -2.02 6.60
C GLN A 51 -8.03 -1.14 5.60
N ASN A 52 -8.57 -1.75 4.55
CA ASN A 52 -9.42 -1.07 3.58
C ASN A 52 -10.91 -1.31 3.90
N SER A 53 -11.53 -0.33 4.55
CA SER A 53 -12.97 -0.25 4.82
C SER A 53 -13.69 0.68 3.84
N SER A 54 -13.10 0.96 2.67
CA SER A 54 -13.73 1.74 1.60
C SER A 54 -14.43 0.84 0.57
N SER A 55 -15.25 1.43 -0.30
CA SER A 55 -15.88 0.71 -1.42
C SER A 55 -14.98 0.60 -2.66
N VAL A 56 -13.70 0.96 -2.56
CA VAL A 56 -12.75 1.02 -3.69
C VAL A 56 -11.62 0.03 -3.45
N SER A 57 -11.27 -0.77 -4.45
CA SER A 57 -10.08 -1.62 -4.39
C SER A 57 -8.81 -0.77 -4.46
N LEU A 58 -7.85 -1.04 -3.58
CA LEU A 58 -6.55 -0.37 -3.57
C LEU A 58 -5.51 -1.23 -4.27
N VAL A 59 -4.55 -0.59 -4.93
CA VAL A 59 -3.34 -1.26 -5.44
C VAL A 59 -2.17 -0.81 -4.58
N SER A 60 -1.32 -1.75 -4.16
CA SER A 60 -0.12 -1.48 -3.38
C SER A 60 1.11 -1.98 -4.14
N LEU A 61 2.04 -1.06 -4.42
CA LEU A 61 3.25 -1.31 -5.21
C LEU A 61 4.49 -0.79 -4.48
N GLY A 62 5.43 -1.69 -4.22
CA GLY A 62 6.69 -1.37 -3.57
C GLY A 62 6.57 -1.00 -2.08
N ASN A 63 5.52 -1.46 -1.39
CA ASN A 63 5.43 -1.37 0.06
C ASN A 63 5.86 -2.70 0.70
N GLN A 64 6.56 -2.63 1.82
CA GLN A 64 6.82 -3.79 2.67
C GLN A 64 5.66 -3.94 3.65
N LEU A 65 4.78 -4.88 3.34
CA LEU A 65 3.58 -5.23 4.09
C LEU A 65 3.59 -6.73 4.36
N ASN A 66 2.96 -7.16 5.44
CA ASN A 66 2.65 -8.56 5.65
C ASN A 66 1.32 -8.92 4.96
N PRO A 67 1.30 -9.78 3.93
CA PRO A 67 0.07 -10.14 3.22
C PRO A 67 -1.02 -10.77 4.09
N SER A 68 -0.66 -11.45 5.19
CA SER A 68 -1.65 -12.01 6.12
C SER A 68 -2.27 -10.97 7.06
N ARG A 69 -1.77 -9.73 7.04
CA ARG A 69 -2.22 -8.60 7.88
C ARG A 69 -2.87 -7.50 7.03
N ILE A 70 -3.45 -7.88 5.90
CA ILE A 70 -4.21 -6.99 5.02
C ILE A 70 -5.68 -7.35 5.14
N GLU A 71 -6.50 -6.35 5.44
CA GLU A 71 -7.94 -6.49 5.54
C GLU A 71 -8.64 -5.70 4.43
N GLY A 72 -9.63 -6.32 3.80
CA GLY A 72 -10.41 -5.71 2.72
C GLY A 72 -9.73 -5.80 1.34
N ALA A 73 -10.29 -5.06 0.37
CA ALA A 73 -9.87 -5.15 -1.03
C ALA A 73 -8.56 -4.37 -1.28
N VAL A 74 -7.43 -5.04 -1.11
CA VAL A 74 -6.10 -4.49 -1.43
C VAL A 74 -5.35 -5.49 -2.28
N GLU A 75 -4.95 -5.05 -3.46
CA GLU A 75 -4.19 -5.85 -4.41
C GLU A 75 -2.71 -5.54 -4.28
N LEU A 76 -1.95 -6.53 -3.84
CA LEU A 76 -0.49 -6.47 -3.85
C LEU A 76 0.03 -6.79 -5.24
N ARG A 77 0.78 -5.87 -5.83
CA ARG A 77 1.44 -6.07 -7.12
C ARG A 77 2.95 -6.01 -6.92
N SER A 78 3.68 -6.81 -7.69
CA SER A 78 5.12 -6.64 -7.86
C SER A 78 5.39 -5.57 -8.91
N SER A 79 6.39 -4.71 -8.68
CA SER A 79 6.90 -3.84 -9.74
C SER A 79 7.63 -4.70 -10.76
N GLN A 80 7.11 -4.82 -11.98
CA GLN A 80 7.86 -5.37 -13.09
C GLN A 80 8.99 -4.38 -13.41
N VAL A 81 10.20 -4.67 -12.94
CA VAL A 81 11.39 -4.02 -13.49
C VAL A 81 11.52 -4.56 -14.91
N PRO A 82 11.53 -3.73 -15.97
CA PRO A 82 11.81 -4.21 -17.32
C PRO A 82 13.16 -4.90 -17.28
N VAL A 83 13.18 -6.22 -17.43
CA VAL A 83 14.43 -6.95 -17.63
C VAL A 83 14.96 -6.46 -18.96
N ARG A 84 16.07 -5.70 -18.94
CA ARG A 84 16.81 -5.44 -20.18
C ARG A 84 17.30 -6.80 -20.67
N GLN A 85 16.62 -7.36 -21.67
CA GLN A 85 17.17 -8.45 -22.46
C GLN A 85 18.38 -7.87 -23.20
N THR A 86 19.57 -8.09 -22.65
CA THR A 86 20.80 -7.86 -23.40
C THR A 86 20.90 -9.00 -24.41
N CYS A 87 20.64 -8.70 -25.68
CA CYS A 87 20.89 -9.64 -26.78
C CYS A 87 22.39 -9.98 -26.84
N TYR A 88 22.68 -11.26 -27.11
CA TYR A 88 24.03 -11.81 -27.32
C TYR A 88 24.52 -11.54 -28.75
#